data_AF-A0A7C3FRQ5-F1
#
_entry.id   AF-A0A7C3FRQ5-F1
#
_cell.length_a   1.000
_cell.length_b   1.000
_cell.length_c   1.000
_cell.angle_alpha   90.00
_cell.angle_beta   90.00
_cell.angle_gamma   90.00
#
_symmetry.space_group_name_H-M   'P 1'
#
loop_
_entity.id
_entity.type
_entity.pdbx_description
1 polymer ?
#
loop_
_entity_poly.entity_id
_entity_poly.type
_entity_poly.pdbx_seq_one_letter_code
_entity_poly.pdbx_strand_id
1 'polypeptide(L)'
;MVPKKKVEKGGFFPKAPRDVKETGLRMGFLTELALKILYFESNMSGTNLAERMCLSFAGVVDNVLQFLKRERLCEVSGSGTGGLGGFSGASYSYVLTSRGRDMARDALERTEYAGAAPVTLERYNESVLRQGLKDVQVHQRHLRNALSHLILGEETFEQIGPAVNSGRSIFLFGNPGNGKTSIAEAIGSLLMEGDIYIPHAVEVEGQVIKVFDTVNHIRADEKGASQHGLDTRWVRIRRPFIVVGGELTLESLDLVYDYNNKYYEAPFQMKSNGGIFLVDDFGRQQVRPRDLLNRWIVPLEKRIDFLTLHTGRKIEIPFEVLIVFSTNLAPKDLVDEAFLRRIRHKIEVGDPTWDGYREIFKRVCGGKGIEWNDRSLAYLIQEHYIKAGRSPRACHARDLLDQIIDIAGYLNVPPSLSQELIDRAADSYFVEF
;
A
#
# COMPACT_ATOMS: atom_id res chain seq x y z
N MET A 1 27.10 2.10 -24.28
CA MET A 1 27.06 2.80 -22.98
C MET A 1 26.02 3.91 -23.08
N VAL A 2 24.84 3.71 -22.49
CA VAL A 2 23.78 4.73 -22.43
C VAL A 2 24.12 5.69 -21.28
N PRO A 3 24.12 7.01 -21.47
CA PRO A 3 24.52 7.94 -20.41
C PRO A 3 23.50 7.90 -19.27
N LYS A 4 23.97 7.55 -18.07
CA LYS A 4 23.21 7.72 -16.82
C LYS A 4 22.97 9.21 -16.61
N LYS A 5 21.75 9.69 -16.92
CA LYS A 5 21.28 11.02 -16.47
C LYS A 5 21.40 11.07 -14.94
N LYS A 6 22.17 12.04 -14.43
CA LYS A 6 22.16 12.40 -13.00
C LYS A 6 20.71 12.72 -12.62
N VAL A 7 20.13 11.91 -11.75
CA VAL A 7 18.84 12.21 -11.11
C VAL A 7 19.11 13.38 -10.15
N GLU A 8 18.50 14.53 -10.40
CA GLU A 8 18.59 15.68 -9.51
C GLU A 8 18.02 15.34 -8.13
N LYS A 9 18.73 15.77 -7.08
CA LYS A 9 18.29 15.66 -5.68
C LYS A 9 17.11 16.60 -5.45
N GLY A 10 15.90 16.06 -5.55
CA GLY A 10 14.65 16.72 -5.22
C GLY A 10 13.50 15.73 -5.32
N GLY A 11 12.55 15.78 -4.40
CA GLY A 11 11.34 14.95 -4.45
C GLY A 11 10.63 15.06 -5.81
N PHE A 12 9.88 14.03 -6.21
CA PHE A 12 9.11 14.09 -7.44
C PHE A 12 7.88 14.98 -7.24
N PHE A 13 7.78 16.05 -8.03
CA PHE A 13 6.61 16.92 -8.10
C PHE A 13 6.06 16.87 -9.53
N PRO A 14 4.88 16.28 -9.74
CA PRO A 14 4.35 16.08 -11.08
C PRO A 14 3.79 17.42 -11.61
N LYS A 15 4.39 17.93 -12.69
CA LYS A 15 3.98 19.19 -13.34
C LYS A 15 2.84 18.92 -14.34
N ALA A 16 1.79 19.74 -14.28
CA ALA A 16 0.66 19.62 -15.19
C ALA A 16 1.11 19.71 -16.66
N PRO A 17 0.65 18.80 -17.55
CA PRO A 17 0.96 18.89 -18.96
C PRO A 17 0.30 20.14 -19.57
N ARG A 18 1.06 20.85 -20.41
CA ARG A 18 0.65 22.11 -21.05
C ARG A 18 -0.07 21.90 -22.37
N ASP A 19 0.18 20.77 -23.03
CA ASP A 19 -0.42 20.40 -24.30
C ASP A 19 -0.62 18.87 -24.39
N VAL A 20 -1.31 18.44 -25.45
CA VAL A 20 -1.57 17.01 -25.73
C VAL A 20 -0.27 16.20 -25.81
N LYS A 21 0.81 16.77 -26.36
CA LYS A 21 2.08 16.06 -26.53
C LYS A 21 2.77 15.82 -25.19
N GLU A 22 2.73 16.78 -24.27
CA GLU A 22 3.27 16.65 -22.91
C GLU A 22 2.51 15.63 -22.06
N THR A 23 1.26 15.31 -22.39
CA THR A 23 0.54 14.22 -21.70
C THR A 23 1.21 12.85 -21.91
N GLY A 24 1.95 12.68 -23.01
CA GLY A 24 2.49 11.41 -23.49
C GLY A 24 1.46 10.50 -24.18
N LEU A 25 0.18 10.88 -24.18
CA LEU A 25 -0.91 10.10 -24.75
C LEU A 25 -1.21 10.53 -26.20
N ARG A 26 -1.71 9.59 -27.00
CA ARG A 26 -2.18 9.88 -28.36
C ARG A 26 -3.50 10.64 -28.32
N MET A 27 -3.71 11.55 -29.27
CA MET A 27 -4.98 12.29 -29.41
C MET A 27 -6.19 11.34 -29.51
N GLY A 28 -6.06 10.20 -30.19
CA GLY A 28 -7.11 9.19 -30.27
C GLY A 28 -7.52 8.63 -28.91
N PHE A 29 -6.55 8.34 -28.02
CA PHE A 29 -6.84 7.87 -26.66
C PHE A 29 -7.61 8.92 -25.86
N LEU A 30 -7.15 10.18 -25.89
CA LEU A 30 -7.81 11.28 -25.18
C LEU A 30 -9.22 11.54 -25.71
N THR A 31 -9.41 11.41 -27.02
CA THR A 31 -10.69 11.53 -27.70
C THR A 31 -11.66 10.43 -27.25
N GLU A 32 -11.21 9.17 -27.25
CA GLU A 32 -12.01 8.04 -26.76
C GLU A 32 -12.35 8.16 -25.28
N LEU A 33 -11.40 8.61 -24.45
CA LEU A 33 -11.63 8.86 -23.03
C LEU A 33 -12.71 9.93 -22.82
N ALA A 34 -12.63 11.05 -23.54
CA ALA A 34 -13.62 12.12 -23.47
C ALA A 34 -15.00 11.65 -23.94
N LEU A 35 -15.08 10.89 -25.03
CA LEU A 35 -16.33 10.30 -25.52
C LEU A 35 -16.98 9.40 -24.45
N LYS A 36 -16.20 8.52 -23.82
CA LYS A 36 -16.70 7.64 -22.76
C LYS A 36 -17.23 8.41 -21.56
N ILE A 37 -16.53 9.44 -21.11
CA ILE A 37 -16.98 10.29 -20.00
C ILE A 37 -18.30 11.01 -20.36
N LEU A 38 -18.37 11.64 -21.53
CA LEU A 38 -19.58 12.33 -21.99
C LEU A 38 -20.77 11.36 -22.20
N TYR A 39 -20.49 10.11 -22.59
CA TYR A 39 -21.50 9.08 -22.78
C TYR A 39 -22.22 8.74 -21.47
N PHE A 40 -21.49 8.61 -20.36
CA PHE A 40 -22.08 8.29 -19.06
C PHE A 40 -22.86 9.46 -18.44
N GLU A 41 -22.41 10.69 -18.65
CA GLU A 41 -22.96 11.89 -17.98
C GLU A 41 -24.00 12.64 -18.82
N SER A 42 -24.19 12.24 -20.10
CA SER A 42 -25.14 12.77 -21.10
C SER A 42 -24.98 14.25 -21.49
N ASN A 43 -24.63 15.14 -20.55
CA ASN A 43 -24.34 16.54 -20.78
C ASN A 43 -23.33 17.05 -19.74
N MET A 44 -22.21 17.62 -20.18
CA MET A 44 -21.13 18.05 -19.27
C MET A 44 -20.45 19.31 -19.77
N SER A 45 -20.07 20.20 -18.83
CA SER A 45 -19.27 21.39 -19.18
C SER A 45 -17.84 21.00 -19.57
N GLY A 46 -17.18 21.84 -20.37
CA GLY A 46 -15.76 21.65 -20.70
C GLY A 46 -14.86 21.59 -19.45
N THR A 47 -15.14 22.43 -18.45
CA THR A 47 -14.44 22.42 -17.16
C THR A 47 -14.61 21.10 -16.41
N ASN A 48 -15.84 20.60 -16.28
CA ASN A 48 -16.11 19.35 -15.57
C ASN A 48 -15.48 18.15 -16.29
N LEU A 49 -15.47 18.16 -17.63
CA LEU A 49 -14.78 17.15 -18.41
C LEU A 49 -13.27 17.18 -18.14
N ALA A 50 -12.68 18.38 -18.08
CA ALA A 50 -11.28 18.56 -17.77
C ALA A 50 -10.91 18.08 -16.36
N GLU A 51 -11.74 18.38 -15.37
CA GLU A 51 -11.61 17.87 -14.00
C GLU A 51 -11.69 16.34 -13.97
N ARG A 52 -12.67 15.75 -14.66
CA ARG A 52 -12.86 14.29 -14.72
C ARG A 52 -11.70 13.56 -15.40
N MET A 53 -11.15 14.15 -16.46
CA MET A 53 -9.93 13.66 -17.13
C MET A 53 -8.65 14.01 -16.36
N CYS A 54 -8.73 14.84 -15.32
CA CYS A 54 -7.60 15.37 -14.57
C CYS A 54 -6.55 16.06 -15.45
N LEU A 55 -6.99 16.80 -16.48
CA LEU A 55 -6.15 17.47 -17.45
C LEU A 55 -6.52 18.96 -17.56
N SER A 56 -5.55 19.80 -17.97
CA SER A 56 -5.82 21.22 -18.19
C SER A 56 -6.84 21.44 -19.30
N PHE A 57 -7.86 22.27 -19.04
CA PHE A 57 -8.83 22.65 -20.06
C PHE A 57 -8.16 23.35 -21.25
N ALA A 58 -7.46 24.46 -20.99
CA ALA A 58 -6.91 25.31 -22.05
C ALA A 58 -5.80 24.63 -22.87
N GLY A 59 -5.00 23.76 -22.23
CA GLY A 59 -3.86 23.11 -22.88
C GLY A 59 -4.23 21.83 -23.64
N VAL A 60 -5.19 21.06 -23.12
CA VAL A 60 -5.42 19.68 -23.57
C VAL A 60 -6.87 19.46 -23.96
N VAL A 61 -7.81 19.67 -23.04
CA VAL A 61 -9.21 19.26 -23.25
C VAL A 61 -9.91 20.11 -24.30
N ASP A 62 -9.57 21.40 -24.43
CA ASP A 62 -10.11 22.23 -25.52
C ASP A 62 -9.70 21.70 -26.90
N ASN A 63 -8.45 21.24 -27.06
CA ASN A 63 -7.99 20.61 -28.31
C ASN A 63 -8.76 19.32 -28.62
N VAL A 64 -9.05 18.51 -27.60
CA VAL A 64 -9.88 17.29 -27.74
C VAL A 64 -11.32 17.66 -28.13
N LEU A 65 -11.93 18.63 -27.46
CA LEU A 65 -13.29 19.09 -27.75
C LEU A 65 -13.40 19.74 -29.15
N GLN A 66 -12.39 20.49 -29.58
CA GLN A 66 -12.32 21.02 -30.94
C GLN A 66 -12.25 19.90 -31.98
N PHE A 67 -11.46 18.85 -31.72
CA PHE A 67 -11.42 17.65 -32.56
C PHE A 67 -12.80 16.98 -32.63
N LEU A 68 -13.43 16.71 -31.48
CA LEU A 68 -14.75 16.10 -31.40
C LEU A 68 -15.83 16.89 -32.16
N LYS A 69 -15.83 18.23 -32.02
CA LYS A 69 -16.74 19.13 -32.75
C LYS A 69 -16.51 19.07 -34.26
N ARG A 70 -15.25 19.14 -34.70
CA ARG A 70 -14.89 19.09 -36.13
C ARG A 70 -15.34 17.77 -36.77
N GLU A 71 -15.18 16.67 -36.06
CA GLU A 71 -15.61 15.34 -36.50
C GLU A 71 -17.13 15.09 -36.32
N ARG A 72 -17.87 16.08 -35.82
CA ARG A 72 -19.33 16.02 -35.53
C ARG A 72 -19.70 14.91 -34.54
N LEU A 73 -18.84 14.65 -33.57
CA LEU A 73 -19.04 13.67 -32.51
C LEU A 73 -19.69 14.30 -31.27
N CYS A 74 -19.53 15.60 -31.07
CA CYS A 74 -20.27 16.34 -30.05
C CYS A 74 -20.76 17.69 -30.58
N GLU A 75 -21.77 18.22 -29.91
CA GLU A 75 -22.37 19.52 -30.15
C GLU A 75 -22.44 20.33 -28.86
N VAL A 76 -22.51 21.66 -28.99
CA VAL A 76 -22.63 22.57 -27.84
C VAL A 76 -24.11 22.79 -27.54
N SER A 77 -24.57 22.30 -26.40
CA SER A 77 -25.95 22.46 -25.94
C SER A 77 -26.05 23.72 -25.06
N GLY A 78 -26.09 24.89 -25.69
CA GLY A 78 -26.32 26.19 -25.05
C GLY A 78 -25.23 26.67 -24.06
N SER A 79 -25.13 28.00 -23.88
CA SER A 79 -24.38 28.60 -22.78
C SER A 79 -25.26 28.65 -21.53
N GLY A 80 -24.79 28.14 -20.40
CA GLY A 80 -25.48 28.32 -19.12
C GLY A 80 -25.83 29.79 -18.88
N THR A 81 -27.13 30.07 -18.71
CA THR A 81 -27.77 31.30 -18.21
C THR A 81 -26.93 32.59 -18.15
N GLY A 82 -27.15 33.52 -19.08
CA GLY A 82 -26.74 34.92 -18.97
C GLY A 82 -26.07 35.45 -20.24
N GLY A 83 -26.71 36.39 -20.93
CA GLY A 83 -26.29 36.87 -22.25
C GLY A 83 -24.99 37.69 -22.30
N LEU A 84 -24.57 37.93 -23.55
CA LEU A 84 -23.63 38.96 -24.02
C LEU A 84 -22.18 38.89 -23.51
N GLY A 85 -21.30 38.41 -24.39
CA GLY A 85 -19.90 38.87 -24.48
C GLY A 85 -18.88 38.12 -23.62
N GLY A 86 -18.11 37.23 -24.26
CA GLY A 86 -16.72 36.99 -23.86
C GLY A 86 -16.39 35.82 -22.93
N PHE A 87 -17.24 34.78 -22.81
CA PHE A 87 -16.90 33.62 -21.97
C PHE A 87 -16.18 32.50 -22.73
N SER A 88 -15.17 31.92 -22.07
CA SER A 88 -14.27 30.90 -22.61
C SER A 88 -15.00 29.57 -22.86
N GLY A 89 -14.51 28.79 -23.84
CA GLY A 89 -15.08 27.49 -24.23
C GLY A 89 -15.19 26.43 -23.11
N ALA A 90 -14.64 26.72 -21.94
CA ALA A 90 -14.71 25.91 -20.73
C ALA A 90 -16.14 25.85 -20.13
N SER A 91 -16.89 26.94 -20.26
CA SER A 91 -18.24 27.09 -19.71
C SER A 91 -19.35 26.44 -20.56
N TYR A 92 -19.03 26.06 -21.79
CA TYR A 92 -19.99 25.43 -22.71
C TYR A 92 -20.34 24.01 -22.27
N SER A 93 -21.62 23.66 -22.42
CA SER A 93 -22.13 22.31 -22.23
C SER A 93 -21.99 21.51 -23.52
N TYR A 94 -21.42 20.31 -23.42
CA TYR A 94 -21.15 19.42 -24.55
C TYR A 94 -22.02 18.17 -24.43
N VAL A 95 -22.70 17.84 -25.53
CA VAL A 95 -23.56 16.65 -25.67
C VAL A 95 -23.08 15.85 -26.87
N LEU A 96 -23.09 14.52 -26.75
CA LEU A 96 -22.74 13.64 -27.86
C LEU A 96 -23.82 13.64 -28.95
N THR A 97 -23.38 13.65 -30.21
CA THR A 97 -24.27 13.36 -31.34
C THR A 97 -24.64 11.88 -31.38
N SER A 98 -25.54 11.46 -32.27
CA SER A 98 -25.77 10.03 -32.54
C SER A 98 -24.46 9.31 -32.90
N ARG A 99 -23.70 9.88 -33.85
CA ARG A 99 -22.38 9.36 -34.25
C ARG A 99 -21.38 9.32 -33.10
N GLY A 100 -21.37 10.35 -32.24
CA GLY A 100 -20.54 10.35 -31.03
C GLY A 100 -20.89 9.24 -30.04
N ARG A 101 -22.19 8.99 -29.85
CA ARG A 101 -22.67 7.88 -29.00
C ARG A 101 -22.31 6.52 -29.58
N ASP A 102 -22.38 6.34 -30.89
CA ASP A 102 -21.96 5.10 -31.56
C ASP A 102 -20.45 4.86 -31.35
N MET A 103 -19.63 5.87 -31.61
CA MET A 103 -18.18 5.76 -31.40
C MET A 103 -17.79 5.56 -29.93
N ALA A 104 -18.54 6.15 -28.99
CA ALA A 104 -18.35 5.92 -27.56
C ALA A 104 -18.65 4.46 -27.19
N ARG A 105 -19.71 3.85 -27.75
CA ARG A 105 -20.04 2.43 -27.55
C ARG A 105 -18.92 1.53 -28.09
N ASP A 106 -18.42 1.80 -29.29
CA ASP A 106 -17.28 1.06 -29.86
C ASP A 106 -16.01 1.17 -28.98
N ALA A 107 -15.79 2.34 -28.36
CA ALA A 107 -14.68 2.54 -27.45
C ALA A 107 -14.86 1.77 -26.11
N LEU A 108 -16.08 1.71 -25.58
CA LEU A 108 -16.43 0.93 -24.39
C LEU A 108 -16.27 -0.58 -24.63
N GLU A 109 -16.49 -1.05 -25.86
CA GLU A 109 -16.21 -2.44 -26.22
C GLU A 109 -14.73 -2.82 -26.07
N ARG A 110 -13.81 -1.86 -26.18
CA ARG A 110 -12.37 -2.09 -25.96
C ARG A 110 -11.96 -1.90 -24.51
N THR A 111 -12.50 -0.88 -23.83
CA THR A 111 -12.24 -0.62 -22.42
C THR A 111 -13.29 0.30 -21.81
N GLU A 112 -13.84 -0.08 -20.66
CA GLU A 112 -14.81 0.71 -19.92
C GLU A 112 -14.16 1.80 -19.05
N TYR A 113 -12.83 1.92 -19.07
CA TYR A 113 -12.12 2.92 -18.27
C TYR A 113 -12.55 4.35 -18.67
N ALA A 114 -13.22 5.06 -17.75
CA ALA A 114 -13.71 6.43 -17.91
C ALA A 114 -13.39 7.31 -16.68
N GLY A 115 -12.10 7.32 -16.30
CA GLY A 115 -11.58 8.10 -15.18
C GLY A 115 -10.53 9.14 -15.59
N ALA A 116 -9.64 9.47 -14.66
CA ALA A 116 -8.50 10.34 -14.90
C ALA A 116 -7.66 9.84 -16.09
N ALA A 117 -7.15 10.72 -16.93
CA ALA A 117 -6.26 10.31 -18.01
C ALA A 117 -5.03 9.59 -17.41
N PRO A 118 -4.66 8.41 -17.93
CA PRO A 118 -3.51 7.68 -17.43
C PRO A 118 -2.20 8.43 -17.75
N VAL A 119 -1.13 8.03 -17.08
CA VAL A 119 0.24 8.45 -17.39
C VAL A 119 0.96 7.34 -18.14
N THR A 120 1.98 7.67 -18.94
CA THR A 120 2.73 6.62 -19.64
C THR A 120 3.55 5.78 -18.66
N LEU A 121 3.86 4.54 -19.05
CA LEU A 121 4.73 3.64 -18.26
C LEU A 121 6.08 4.28 -17.92
N GLU A 122 6.69 4.99 -18.87
CA GLU A 122 7.99 5.64 -18.67
C GLU A 122 7.90 6.71 -17.58
N ARG A 123 6.81 7.48 -17.56
CA ARG A 123 6.61 8.52 -16.57
C ARG A 123 6.31 7.94 -15.19
N TYR A 124 5.54 6.85 -15.12
CA TYR A 124 5.36 6.08 -13.90
C TYR A 124 6.71 5.56 -13.37
N ASN A 125 7.51 4.91 -14.21
CA ASN A 125 8.81 4.37 -13.83
C ASN A 125 9.76 5.46 -13.32
N GLU A 126 9.80 6.61 -13.99
CA GLU A 126 10.57 7.77 -13.54
C GLU A 126 10.13 8.27 -12.16
N SER A 127 8.81 8.35 -11.92
CA SER A 127 8.26 8.83 -10.65
C SER A 127 8.62 7.90 -9.48
N VAL A 128 8.55 6.59 -9.68
CA VAL A 128 8.86 5.60 -8.63
C VAL A 128 10.35 5.65 -8.30
N LEU A 129 11.22 5.71 -9.30
CA LEU A 129 12.66 5.77 -9.10
C LEU A 129 13.12 7.05 -8.38
N ARG A 130 12.42 8.18 -8.57
CA ARG A 130 12.71 9.45 -7.88
C ARG A 130 12.16 9.52 -6.45
N GLN A 131 11.21 8.65 -6.10
CA GLN A 131 10.52 8.64 -4.79
C GLN A 131 10.86 7.41 -3.93
N GLY A 132 11.71 6.51 -4.44
CA GLY A 132 12.10 5.27 -3.77
C GLY A 132 12.79 5.48 -2.43
N LEU A 133 12.92 4.39 -1.67
CA LEU A 133 13.42 4.40 -0.28
C LEU A 133 14.96 4.44 -0.16
N LYS A 134 15.70 4.53 -1.28
CA LYS A 134 17.17 4.40 -1.31
C LYS A 134 17.91 5.44 -0.48
N ASP A 135 17.34 6.63 -0.33
CA ASP A 135 17.97 7.75 0.37
C ASP A 135 17.50 7.86 1.83
N VAL A 136 16.58 7.01 2.27
CA VAL A 136 16.10 7.00 3.66
C VAL A 136 17.16 6.35 4.54
N GLN A 137 17.82 7.13 5.38
CA GLN A 137 18.76 6.64 6.37
C GLN A 137 18.11 6.60 7.76
N VAL A 138 17.93 5.39 8.26
CA VAL A 138 17.44 5.13 9.61
C VAL A 138 18.62 5.01 10.57
N HIS A 139 18.69 5.91 11.53
CA HIS A 139 19.67 5.84 12.61
C HIS A 139 19.11 5.11 13.83
N GLN A 140 20.01 4.52 14.63
CA GLN A 140 19.67 3.74 15.82
C GLN A 140 18.71 4.48 16.76
N ARG A 141 18.90 5.79 16.95
CA ARG A 141 18.02 6.62 17.79
C ARG A 141 16.58 6.66 17.27
N HIS A 142 16.37 6.85 15.96
CA HIS A 142 15.03 6.91 15.38
C HIS A 142 14.36 5.54 15.49
N LEU A 143 15.11 4.48 15.26
CA LEU A 143 14.62 3.11 15.42
C LEU A 143 14.23 2.80 16.87
N ARG A 144 15.05 3.18 17.87
CA ARG A 144 14.72 3.00 19.30
C ARG A 144 13.45 3.75 19.67
N ASN A 145 13.27 4.96 19.16
CA ASN A 145 12.06 5.74 19.41
C ASN A 145 10.83 5.07 18.78
N ALA A 146 10.92 4.67 17.51
CA ALA A 146 9.82 4.00 16.81
C ALA A 146 9.42 2.67 17.48
N LEU A 147 10.39 1.90 17.97
CA LEU A 147 10.16 0.63 18.66
C LEU A 147 9.98 0.74 20.18
N SER A 148 9.98 1.95 20.75
CA SER A 148 9.96 2.16 22.22
C SER A 148 8.72 1.57 22.93
N HIS A 149 7.63 1.44 22.18
CA HIS A 149 6.39 0.82 22.64
C HIS A 149 6.47 -0.72 22.69
N LEU A 150 7.45 -1.32 22.02
CA LEU A 150 7.73 -2.76 22.02
C LEU A 150 8.90 -3.10 22.96
N ILE A 151 8.82 -4.28 23.56
CA ILE A 151 9.90 -4.81 24.41
C ILE A 151 10.57 -5.92 23.63
N LEU A 152 11.73 -5.60 23.10
CA LEU A 152 12.51 -6.47 22.24
C LEU A 152 13.86 -6.76 22.89
N GLY A 153 14.40 -7.95 22.65
CA GLY A 153 15.80 -8.24 22.99
C GLY A 153 16.76 -7.33 22.21
N GLU A 154 17.88 -6.97 22.84
CA GLU A 154 18.90 -6.12 22.21
C GLU A 154 19.44 -6.74 20.90
N GLU A 155 19.60 -8.07 20.85
CA GLU A 155 20.03 -8.77 19.63
C GLU A 155 19.05 -8.57 18.45
N THR A 156 17.74 -8.75 18.70
CA THR A 156 16.70 -8.50 17.68
C THR A 156 16.76 -7.04 17.21
N PHE A 157 16.95 -6.11 18.14
CA PHE A 157 17.04 -4.68 17.82
C PHE A 157 18.27 -4.36 16.94
N GLU A 158 19.44 -4.93 17.25
CA GLU A 158 20.68 -4.76 16.48
C GLU A 158 20.58 -5.31 15.05
N GLN A 159 19.72 -6.31 14.82
CA GLN A 159 19.48 -6.87 13.48
C GLN A 159 18.50 -6.03 12.64
N ILE A 160 17.50 -5.39 13.26
CA ILE A 160 16.45 -4.62 12.55
C ILE A 160 17.06 -3.39 11.86
N GLY A 161 17.90 -2.62 12.54
CA GLY A 161 18.43 -1.36 11.99
C GLY A 161 19.16 -1.50 10.65
N PRO A 162 20.17 -2.40 10.56
CA PRO A 162 20.83 -2.72 9.30
C PRO A 162 19.87 -3.25 8.23
N ALA A 163 18.87 -4.05 8.63
CA ALA A 163 17.90 -4.61 7.70
C ALA A 163 17.06 -3.53 7.01
N VAL A 164 16.56 -2.57 7.80
CA VAL A 164 15.81 -1.41 7.31
C VAL A 164 16.65 -0.55 6.37
N ASN A 165 17.88 -0.20 6.75
CA ASN A 165 18.78 0.60 5.92
C ASN A 165 19.24 -0.09 4.63
N SER A 166 19.24 -1.42 4.59
CA SER A 166 19.55 -2.14 3.35
C SER A 166 18.50 -1.87 2.25
N GLY A 167 17.29 -1.51 2.66
CA GLY A 167 16.11 -1.41 1.80
C GLY A 167 15.72 -2.71 1.10
N ARG A 168 16.32 -3.84 1.49
CA ARG A 168 16.07 -5.19 0.93
C ARG A 168 15.05 -5.94 1.78
N SER A 169 14.61 -7.09 1.30
CA SER A 169 13.60 -7.90 2.01
C SER A 169 14.03 -8.28 3.42
N ILE A 170 13.05 -8.24 4.32
CA ILE A 170 13.16 -8.62 5.73
C ILE A 170 12.28 -9.85 5.96
N PHE A 171 12.79 -10.79 6.74
CA PHE A 171 12.08 -12.01 7.10
C PHE A 171 12.04 -12.13 8.62
N LEU A 172 10.89 -11.82 9.20
CA LEU A 172 10.61 -11.91 10.62
C LEU A 172 10.03 -13.29 10.91
N PHE A 173 10.69 -14.08 11.74
CA PHE A 173 10.22 -15.42 12.13
C PHE A 173 10.31 -15.62 13.64
N GLY A 174 9.51 -16.54 14.16
CA GLY A 174 9.48 -16.86 15.59
C GLY A 174 8.08 -17.23 16.06
N ASN A 175 7.94 -17.56 17.34
CA ASN A 175 6.66 -17.99 17.89
C ASN A 175 5.54 -16.95 17.66
N PRO A 176 4.27 -17.40 17.50
CA PRO A 176 3.14 -16.48 17.40
C PRO A 176 3.00 -15.65 18.67
N GLY A 177 2.54 -14.40 18.53
CA GLY A 177 2.27 -13.53 19.68
C GLY A 177 3.44 -12.71 20.20
N ASN A 178 4.64 -12.79 19.61
CA ASN A 178 5.81 -11.99 20.01
C ASN A 178 5.96 -10.64 19.27
N GLY A 179 4.93 -10.18 18.57
CA GLY A 179 4.89 -8.83 18.01
C GLY A 179 5.60 -8.63 16.65
N LYS A 180 5.74 -9.69 15.83
CA LYS A 180 6.31 -9.59 14.46
C LYS A 180 5.59 -8.54 13.60
N THR A 181 4.25 -8.57 13.57
CA THR A 181 3.43 -7.59 12.85
C THR A 181 3.65 -6.19 13.40
N SER A 182 3.71 -6.02 14.73
CA SER A 182 4.00 -4.72 15.35
C SER A 182 5.41 -4.19 15.04
N ILE A 183 6.42 -5.07 14.92
CA ILE A 183 7.75 -4.68 14.44
C ILE A 183 7.68 -4.19 12.99
N ALA A 184 6.95 -4.90 12.12
CA ALA A 184 6.79 -4.50 10.72
C ALA A 184 6.07 -3.15 10.59
N GLU A 185 5.01 -2.92 11.37
CA GLU A 185 4.28 -1.65 11.44
C GLU A 185 5.16 -0.51 11.96
N ALA A 186 5.97 -0.77 12.99
CA ALA A 186 6.91 0.22 13.52
C ALA A 186 8.01 0.58 12.50
N ILE A 187 8.54 -0.41 11.76
CA ILE A 187 9.42 -0.18 10.62
C ILE A 187 8.70 0.65 9.55
N GLY A 188 7.43 0.35 9.28
CA GLY A 188 6.52 1.17 8.48
C GLY A 188 6.53 2.61 8.91
N SER A 189 6.12 2.89 10.14
CA SER A 189 6.02 4.25 10.67
C SER A 189 7.30 5.08 10.50
N LEU A 190 8.45 4.42 10.60
CA LEU A 190 9.77 5.03 10.48
C LEU A 190 10.17 5.34 9.03
N LEU A 191 9.82 4.45 8.09
CA LEU A 191 10.10 4.61 6.66
C LEU A 191 9.03 5.42 5.93
N MET A 192 7.85 5.56 6.53
CA MET A 192 6.68 6.21 5.96
C MET A 192 6.67 7.73 6.19
N GLU A 193 7.78 8.32 6.67
CA GLU A 193 7.91 9.77 6.70
C GLU A 193 7.84 10.35 5.28
N GLY A 194 6.93 11.30 5.08
CA GLY A 194 6.69 11.98 3.81
C GLY A 194 5.61 11.35 2.94
N ASP A 195 5.11 12.17 2.01
CA ASP A 195 4.12 11.77 1.03
C ASP A 195 4.77 11.49 -0.32
N ILE A 196 4.13 10.65 -1.14
CA ILE A 196 4.52 10.39 -2.51
C ILE A 196 3.35 10.64 -3.47
N TYR A 197 3.66 10.81 -4.74
CA TYR A 197 2.68 10.89 -5.82
C TYR A 197 2.64 9.57 -6.58
N ILE A 198 1.45 9.02 -6.72
CA ILE A 198 1.17 7.88 -7.60
C ILE A 198 0.08 8.26 -8.61
N PRO A 199 0.11 7.74 -9.85
CA PRO A 199 -0.93 8.06 -10.82
C PRO A 199 -2.22 7.31 -10.49
N HIS A 200 -3.35 7.86 -10.97
CA HIS A 200 -4.61 7.10 -10.97
C HIS A 200 -4.49 5.81 -11.77
N ALA A 201 -3.91 5.90 -12.96
CA ALA A 201 -3.70 4.78 -13.85
C ALA A 201 -2.48 4.99 -14.76
N VAL A 202 -1.97 3.89 -15.30
CA VAL A 202 -0.85 3.85 -16.25
C VAL A 202 -1.34 3.31 -17.59
N GLU A 203 -0.90 3.92 -18.69
CA GLU A 203 -1.17 3.47 -20.05
C GLU A 203 0.02 2.70 -20.61
N VAL A 204 -0.27 1.55 -21.21
CA VAL A 204 0.71 0.73 -21.91
C VAL A 204 0.08 0.11 -23.16
N GLU A 205 0.56 0.51 -24.34
CA GLU A 205 0.13 -0.05 -25.63
C GLU A 205 -1.39 -0.05 -25.84
N GLY A 206 -2.07 1.00 -25.39
CA GLY A 206 -3.52 1.19 -25.45
C GLY A 206 -4.30 0.52 -24.30
N GLN A 207 -3.63 -0.23 -23.43
CA GLN A 207 -4.22 -0.81 -22.23
C GLN A 207 -4.07 0.13 -21.04
N VAL A 208 -5.02 0.06 -20.11
CA VAL A 208 -5.01 0.85 -18.87
C VAL A 208 -4.77 -0.08 -17.68
N ILE A 209 -3.84 0.30 -16.82
CA ILE A 209 -3.55 -0.36 -15.54
C ILE A 209 -3.92 0.60 -14.43
N LYS A 210 -4.95 0.30 -13.63
CA LYS A 210 -5.31 1.08 -12.45
C LYS A 210 -4.30 0.84 -11.33
N VAL A 211 -3.79 1.93 -10.77
CA VAL A 211 -2.77 1.89 -9.71
C VAL A 211 -3.35 2.38 -8.40
N PHE A 212 -3.85 3.63 -8.37
CA PHE A 212 -4.50 4.17 -7.19
C PHE A 212 -5.86 3.51 -6.96
N ASP A 213 -6.10 3.12 -5.70
CA ASP A 213 -7.39 2.71 -5.18
C ASP A 213 -7.49 3.14 -3.71
N THR A 214 -8.71 3.25 -3.19
CA THR A 214 -8.99 3.74 -1.84
C THR A 214 -8.87 2.67 -0.76
N VAL A 215 -8.67 1.41 -1.14
CA VAL A 215 -8.50 0.28 -0.21
C VAL A 215 -7.05 0.22 0.28
N ASN A 216 -6.11 0.39 -0.65
CA ASN A 216 -4.68 0.24 -0.42
C ASN A 216 -3.95 1.57 -0.20
N HIS A 217 -4.54 2.70 -0.61
CA HIS A 217 -3.88 4.00 -0.55
C HIS A 217 -4.67 5.02 0.26
N ILE A 218 -3.94 5.74 1.12
CA ILE A 218 -4.47 6.82 1.95
C ILE A 218 -3.99 8.14 1.36
N ARG A 219 -4.92 8.99 0.93
CA ARG A 219 -4.61 10.35 0.45
C ARG A 219 -3.96 11.17 1.57
N ALA A 220 -2.95 11.95 1.22
CA ALA A 220 -2.35 12.90 2.15
C ALA A 220 -3.25 14.13 2.32
N ASP A 221 -3.22 14.76 3.50
CA ASP A 221 -4.03 15.95 3.78
C ASP A 221 -3.61 17.14 2.88
N GLU A 222 -4.57 17.78 2.23
CA GLU A 222 -4.34 18.86 1.26
C GLU A 222 -4.04 20.24 1.91
N LYS A 223 -3.84 20.29 3.23
CA LYS A 223 -3.72 21.55 3.98
C LYS A 223 -2.47 22.33 3.55
N GLY A 224 -2.67 23.41 2.77
CA GLY A 224 -1.67 24.47 2.54
C GLY A 224 -0.85 24.38 1.26
N ALA A 225 -1.06 23.38 0.39
CA ALA A 225 -0.39 23.32 -0.90
C ALA A 225 -1.27 23.95 -1.99
N SER A 226 -0.81 25.03 -2.62
CA SER A 226 -1.45 25.52 -3.85
C SER A 226 -1.33 24.42 -4.92
N GLN A 227 -2.45 23.87 -5.36
CA GLN A 227 -2.50 22.88 -6.44
C GLN A 227 -2.13 23.48 -7.81
N HIS A 228 -1.85 24.79 -7.89
CA HIS A 228 -1.52 25.47 -9.12
C HIS A 228 -0.27 24.89 -9.78
N GLY A 229 -0.46 24.29 -10.97
CA GLY A 229 0.60 23.71 -11.77
C GLY A 229 0.93 22.25 -11.46
N LEU A 230 0.24 21.60 -10.51
CA LEU A 230 0.36 20.16 -10.27
C LEU A 230 -0.47 19.36 -11.27
N ASP A 231 0.08 18.26 -11.75
CA ASP A 231 -0.63 17.31 -12.61
C ASP A 231 -1.61 16.48 -11.78
N THR A 232 -2.91 16.78 -11.93
CA THR A 232 -3.99 16.13 -11.19
C THR A 232 -4.22 14.67 -11.56
N ARG A 233 -3.55 14.13 -12.60
CA ARG A 233 -3.53 12.67 -12.87
C ARG A 233 -2.81 11.89 -11.76
N TRP A 234 -2.06 12.60 -10.92
CA TRP A 234 -1.31 12.08 -9.79
C TRP A 234 -2.03 12.40 -8.48
N VAL A 235 -2.11 11.40 -7.62
CA VAL A 235 -2.65 11.49 -6.29
C VAL A 235 -1.50 11.55 -5.29
N ARG A 236 -1.48 12.57 -4.45
CA ARG A 236 -0.58 12.63 -3.30
C ARG A 236 -1.12 11.70 -2.21
N ILE A 237 -0.33 10.71 -1.84
CA ILE A 237 -0.68 9.71 -0.83
C ILE A 237 0.38 9.68 0.26
N ARG A 238 0.00 9.24 1.46
CA ARG A 238 0.99 8.74 2.42
C ARG A 238 1.69 7.55 1.78
N ARG A 239 2.97 7.33 2.07
CA ARG A 239 3.69 6.14 1.57
C ARG A 239 2.85 4.89 1.85
N PRO A 240 2.72 3.95 0.89
CA PRO A 240 1.85 2.80 1.05
C PRO A 240 2.38 1.80 2.08
N PHE A 241 1.49 1.23 2.88
CA PHE A 241 1.76 0.08 3.74
C PHE A 241 0.64 -0.92 3.49
N ILE A 242 0.92 -1.88 2.60
CA ILE A 242 -0.06 -2.89 2.20
C ILE A 242 0.26 -4.18 2.96
N VAL A 243 -0.76 -4.74 3.60
CA VAL A 243 -0.66 -6.01 4.33
C VAL A 243 -1.50 -7.05 3.61
N VAL A 244 -0.95 -8.25 3.42
CA VAL A 244 -1.64 -9.41 2.90
C VAL A 244 -1.35 -10.63 3.77
N GLY A 245 -2.36 -11.47 3.99
CA GLY A 245 -2.29 -12.67 4.82
C GLY A 245 -2.48 -13.96 4.02
N GLY A 246 -3.39 -14.81 4.50
CA GLY A 246 -3.69 -16.12 3.89
C GLY A 246 -4.39 -16.06 2.53
N GLU A 247 -4.96 -14.92 2.18
CA GLU A 247 -5.65 -14.62 0.93
C GLU A 247 -4.72 -14.32 -0.25
N LEU A 248 -3.41 -14.22 0.00
CA LEU A 248 -2.43 -13.98 -1.05
C LEU A 248 -2.36 -15.16 -2.02
N THR A 249 -2.72 -14.92 -3.28
CA THR A 249 -2.55 -15.86 -4.38
C THR A 249 -1.38 -15.46 -5.27
N LEU A 250 -0.92 -16.37 -6.14
CA LEU A 250 0.12 -16.07 -7.12
C LEU A 250 -0.38 -15.07 -8.17
N GLU A 251 -1.66 -15.15 -8.53
CA GLU A 251 -2.31 -14.26 -9.49
C GLU A 251 -2.34 -12.81 -8.98
N SER A 252 -2.49 -12.61 -7.66
CA SER A 252 -2.41 -11.28 -7.03
C SER A 252 -1.04 -10.60 -7.18
N LEU A 253 -0.01 -11.34 -7.60
CA LEU A 253 1.34 -10.84 -7.89
C LEU A 253 1.55 -10.50 -9.36
N ASP A 254 0.55 -10.69 -10.22
CA ASP A 254 0.60 -10.32 -11.63
C ASP A 254 -0.54 -9.33 -11.97
N LEU A 255 -0.52 -8.81 -13.20
CA LEU A 255 -1.59 -7.91 -13.64
C LEU A 255 -2.90 -8.67 -13.77
N VAL A 256 -3.90 -8.27 -12.99
CA VAL A 256 -5.23 -8.89 -13.04
C VAL A 256 -6.07 -8.16 -14.08
N TYR A 257 -6.42 -8.84 -15.17
CA TYR A 257 -7.29 -8.28 -16.21
C TYR A 257 -8.76 -8.51 -15.86
N ASP A 258 -9.52 -7.42 -15.72
CA ASP A 258 -10.97 -7.49 -15.55
C ASP A 258 -11.64 -7.62 -16.92
N TYR A 259 -12.25 -8.76 -17.21
CA TYR A 259 -12.89 -9.01 -18.50
C TYR A 259 -14.21 -8.25 -18.71
N ASN A 260 -14.85 -7.80 -17.63
CA ASN A 260 -16.07 -6.99 -17.73
C ASN A 260 -15.68 -5.56 -18.07
N ASN A 261 -14.80 -4.97 -17.25
CA ASN A 261 -14.40 -3.58 -17.39
C ASN A 261 -13.29 -3.35 -18.44
N LYS A 262 -12.59 -4.42 -18.84
CA LYS A 262 -11.55 -4.47 -19.88
C LYS A 262 -10.39 -3.50 -19.61
N TYR A 263 -9.89 -3.54 -18.38
CA TYR A 263 -8.64 -2.91 -17.96
C TYR A 263 -7.96 -3.77 -16.89
N TYR A 264 -6.72 -3.45 -16.57
CA TYR A 264 -5.97 -4.16 -15.54
C TYR A 264 -6.04 -3.46 -14.19
N GLU A 265 -6.00 -4.26 -13.13
CA GLU A 265 -5.63 -3.82 -11.79
C GLU A 265 -4.14 -4.12 -11.55
N ALA A 266 -3.42 -3.15 -10.98
CA ALA A 266 -2.02 -3.31 -10.61
C ALA A 266 -1.85 -4.34 -9.47
N PRO A 267 -0.81 -5.17 -9.49
CA PRO A 267 -0.52 -6.10 -8.39
C PRO A 267 -0.04 -5.36 -7.14
N PHE A 268 -0.10 -6.04 -5.99
CA PHE A 268 0.20 -5.43 -4.69
C PHE A 268 1.61 -4.81 -4.61
N GLN A 269 2.63 -5.44 -5.20
CA GLN A 269 3.98 -4.87 -5.19
C GLN A 269 4.08 -3.58 -6.00
N MET A 270 3.29 -3.44 -7.07
CA MET A 270 3.24 -2.22 -7.88
C MET A 270 2.53 -1.11 -7.12
N LYS A 271 1.43 -1.43 -6.42
CA LYS A 271 0.71 -0.52 -5.52
C LYS A 271 1.55 -0.11 -4.30
N SER A 272 2.42 -0.99 -3.82
CA SER A 272 3.29 -0.74 -2.65
C SER A 272 4.60 -0.01 -2.98
N ASN A 273 4.84 0.37 -4.22
CA ASN A 273 6.09 1.03 -4.61
C ASN A 273 6.30 2.35 -3.83
N GLY A 274 7.52 2.56 -3.34
CA GLY A 274 7.84 3.68 -2.45
C GLY A 274 7.40 3.47 -1.00
N GLY A 275 6.92 2.28 -0.63
CA GLY A 275 6.50 1.95 0.72
C GLY A 275 6.83 0.52 1.12
N ILE A 276 5.97 -0.07 1.94
CA ILE A 276 6.13 -1.41 2.50
C ILE A 276 5.04 -2.34 1.98
N PHE A 277 5.44 -3.57 1.69
CA PHE A 277 4.54 -4.69 1.45
C PHE A 277 4.80 -5.80 2.46
N LEU A 278 3.88 -5.96 3.41
CA LEU A 278 3.94 -6.95 4.47
C LEU A 278 3.13 -8.18 4.07
N VAL A 279 3.80 -9.34 4.01
CA VAL A 279 3.16 -10.65 3.86
C VAL A 279 3.14 -11.32 5.23
N ASP A 280 2.00 -11.28 5.89
CA ASP A 280 1.81 -11.89 7.21
C ASP A 280 1.42 -13.36 7.11
N ASP A 281 1.70 -14.12 8.16
CA ASP A 281 1.53 -15.58 8.22
C ASP A 281 2.08 -16.31 6.97
N PHE A 282 3.22 -15.85 6.47
CA PHE A 282 3.88 -16.42 5.31
C PHE A 282 4.20 -17.91 5.55
N GLY A 283 3.74 -18.79 4.68
CA GLY A 283 3.74 -20.23 4.94
C GLY A 283 2.36 -20.86 5.07
N ARG A 284 1.33 -20.07 5.34
CA ARG A 284 -0.04 -20.53 5.60
C ARG A 284 -1.03 -20.16 4.48
N GLN A 285 -0.51 -19.68 3.36
CA GLN A 285 -1.29 -19.39 2.16
C GLN A 285 -1.70 -20.69 1.45
N GLN A 286 -2.76 -20.62 0.63
CA GLN A 286 -3.12 -21.73 -0.26
C GLN A 286 -2.00 -22.03 -1.28
N VAL A 287 -1.28 -20.98 -1.71
CA VAL A 287 -0.13 -21.09 -2.61
C VAL A 287 1.11 -21.49 -1.81
N ARG A 288 1.93 -22.36 -2.40
CA ARG A 288 3.17 -22.81 -1.75
C ARG A 288 4.13 -21.63 -1.59
N PRO A 289 4.78 -21.46 -0.42
CA PRO A 289 5.75 -20.39 -0.17
C PRO A 289 6.82 -20.30 -1.25
N ARG A 290 7.30 -21.45 -1.73
CA ARG A 290 8.29 -21.56 -2.80
C ARG A 290 7.85 -20.84 -4.09
N ASP A 291 6.57 -20.90 -4.46
CA ASP A 291 6.08 -20.34 -5.72
C ASP A 291 6.01 -18.81 -5.65
N LEU A 292 5.53 -18.26 -4.53
CA LEU A 292 5.55 -16.81 -4.24
C LEU A 292 7.00 -16.28 -4.26
N LEU A 293 7.89 -17.01 -3.62
CA LEU A 293 9.29 -16.68 -3.53
C LEU A 293 10.00 -16.76 -4.89
N ASN A 294 9.71 -17.78 -5.71
CA ASN A 294 10.19 -17.88 -7.09
C ASN A 294 9.78 -16.66 -7.94
N ARG A 295 8.53 -16.19 -7.78
CA ARG A 295 8.02 -15.00 -8.47
C ARG A 295 8.80 -13.73 -8.12
N TRP A 296 9.36 -13.65 -6.91
CA TRP A 296 10.15 -12.50 -6.44
C TRP A 296 11.67 -12.65 -6.55
N ILE A 297 12.21 -13.77 -7.06
CA ILE A 297 13.67 -13.92 -7.24
C ILE A 297 14.24 -12.73 -8.02
N VAL A 298 13.71 -12.48 -9.21
CA VAL A 298 14.22 -11.43 -10.09
C VAL A 298 13.93 -10.03 -9.54
N PRO A 299 12.70 -9.71 -9.06
CA PRO A 299 12.41 -8.42 -8.44
C PRO A 299 13.31 -8.08 -7.24
N LEU A 300 13.55 -9.03 -6.34
CA LEU A 300 14.39 -8.82 -5.15
C LEU A 300 15.88 -8.65 -5.50
N GLU A 301 16.36 -9.33 -6.53
CA GLU A 301 17.77 -9.24 -6.96
C GLU A 301 18.05 -8.01 -7.83
N LYS A 302 17.20 -7.76 -8.84
CA LYS A 302 17.43 -6.75 -9.87
C LYS A 302 16.72 -5.41 -9.61
N ARG A 303 15.82 -5.35 -8.62
CA ARG A 303 14.95 -4.18 -8.36
C ARG A 303 14.05 -3.81 -9.54
N ILE A 304 13.71 -4.79 -10.37
CA ILE A 304 12.83 -4.64 -11.53
C ILE A 304 11.85 -5.81 -11.51
N ASP A 305 10.57 -5.52 -11.64
CA ASP A 305 9.52 -6.51 -11.80
C ASP A 305 9.03 -6.56 -13.25
N PHE A 306 8.78 -7.78 -13.71
CA PHE A 306 8.33 -8.06 -15.07
C PHE A 306 6.87 -8.50 -15.00
N LEU A 307 5.99 -7.69 -15.54
CA LEU A 307 4.56 -7.99 -15.62
C LEU A 307 4.18 -8.35 -17.04
N THR A 308 3.23 -9.27 -17.20
CA THR A 308 2.78 -9.74 -18.51
C THR A 308 1.33 -9.33 -18.72
N LEU A 309 1.05 -8.65 -19.83
CA LEU A 309 -0.30 -8.34 -20.29
C LEU A 309 -0.97 -9.61 -20.84
N HIS A 310 -2.30 -9.67 -20.88
CA HIS A 310 -3.07 -10.75 -21.51
C HIS A 310 -2.71 -10.94 -23.00
N THR A 311 -2.14 -9.92 -23.64
CA THR A 311 -1.60 -9.97 -25.01
C THR A 311 -0.28 -10.75 -25.13
N GLY A 312 0.30 -11.20 -24.01
CA GLY A 312 1.61 -11.82 -23.91
C GLY A 312 2.79 -10.84 -23.87
N ARG A 313 2.52 -9.54 -24.00
CA ARG A 313 3.55 -8.49 -23.93
C ARG A 313 4.08 -8.37 -22.50
N LYS A 314 5.41 -8.31 -22.36
CA LYS A 314 6.08 -8.07 -21.08
C LYS A 314 6.44 -6.61 -20.92
N ILE A 315 6.20 -6.09 -19.72
CA ILE A 315 6.52 -4.73 -19.32
C ILE A 315 7.46 -4.76 -18.11
N GLU A 316 8.31 -3.75 -18.00
CA GLU A 316 9.25 -3.60 -16.89
C GLU A 316 8.84 -2.44 -16.00
N ILE A 317 8.71 -2.71 -14.70
CA ILE A 317 8.45 -1.68 -13.69
C ILE A 317 9.54 -1.70 -12.60
N PRO A 318 9.86 -0.55 -11.98
CA PRO A 318 10.70 -0.51 -10.80
C PRO A 318 10.09 -1.30 -9.65
N PHE A 319 10.96 -1.91 -8.85
CA PHE A 319 10.60 -2.61 -7.62
C PHE A 319 11.24 -1.89 -6.43
N GLU A 320 10.68 -0.72 -6.09
CA GLU A 320 11.10 0.16 -5.00
C GLU A 320 10.23 -0.03 -3.76
N VAL A 321 9.88 -1.29 -3.47
CA VAL A 321 9.12 -1.71 -2.30
C VAL A 321 10.03 -2.42 -1.29
N LEU A 322 9.82 -2.14 0.01
CA LEU A 322 10.38 -2.96 1.07
C LEU A 322 9.42 -4.11 1.39
N ILE A 323 9.80 -5.33 1.02
CA ILE A 323 9.01 -6.52 1.36
C ILE A 323 9.39 -7.04 2.74
N VAL A 324 8.40 -7.24 3.59
CA VAL A 324 8.55 -7.86 4.90
C VAL A 324 7.74 -9.16 4.92
N PHE A 325 8.39 -10.28 5.17
CA PHE A 325 7.74 -11.56 5.40
C PHE A 325 7.65 -11.79 6.90
N SER A 326 6.45 -12.07 7.42
CA SER A 326 6.23 -12.47 8.81
C SER A 326 5.73 -13.91 8.85
N THR A 327 6.33 -14.76 9.67
CA THR A 327 5.93 -16.17 9.76
C THR A 327 6.13 -16.75 11.16
N ASN A 328 5.35 -17.79 11.46
CA ASN A 328 5.51 -18.63 12.64
C ASN A 328 6.40 -19.87 12.40
N LEU A 329 6.81 -20.11 11.15
CA LEU A 329 7.64 -21.25 10.75
C LEU A 329 9.12 -20.85 10.66
N ALA A 330 10.02 -21.77 10.97
CA ALA A 330 11.45 -21.49 10.77
C ALA A 330 11.74 -21.38 9.26
N PRO A 331 12.66 -20.50 8.82
CA PRO A 331 12.92 -20.29 7.40
C PRO A 331 13.30 -21.57 6.63
N LYS A 332 13.98 -22.51 7.30
CA LYS A 332 14.37 -23.83 6.75
C LYS A 332 13.19 -24.75 6.42
N ASP A 333 12.04 -24.54 7.08
CA ASP A 333 10.85 -25.36 6.89
C ASP A 333 9.98 -24.83 5.74
N LEU A 334 10.27 -23.61 5.26
CA LEU A 334 9.52 -22.96 4.19
C LEU A 334 10.15 -23.20 2.82
N VAL A 335 11.48 -23.13 2.72
CA VAL A 335 12.22 -23.19 1.45
C VAL A 335 13.66 -23.69 1.63
N ASP A 336 14.28 -24.05 0.51
CA ASP A 336 15.67 -24.52 0.47
C ASP A 336 16.71 -23.41 0.75
N GLU A 337 17.95 -23.83 0.98
CA GLU A 337 19.07 -22.92 1.28
C GLU A 337 19.36 -21.94 0.13
N ALA A 338 19.17 -22.37 -1.12
CA ALA A 338 19.40 -21.53 -2.29
C ALA A 338 18.46 -20.32 -2.30
N PHE A 339 17.21 -20.50 -1.85
CA PHE A 339 16.27 -19.42 -1.69
C PHE A 339 16.61 -18.54 -0.49
N LEU A 340 16.91 -19.15 0.66
CA LEU A 340 17.28 -18.42 1.87
C LEU A 340 18.46 -17.46 1.64
N ARG A 341 19.39 -17.76 0.72
CA ARG A 341 20.49 -16.85 0.35
C ARG A 341 20.02 -15.52 -0.28
N ARG A 342 18.82 -15.47 -0.86
CA ARG A 342 18.24 -14.27 -1.50
C ARG A 342 17.52 -13.36 -0.52
N ILE A 343 17.02 -13.92 0.58
CA ILE A 343 16.49 -13.16 1.71
C ILE A 343 17.68 -12.72 2.57
N ARG A 344 18.04 -11.43 2.50
CA ARG A 344 19.22 -10.90 3.18
C ARG A 344 19.10 -10.93 4.70
N HIS A 345 17.98 -10.44 5.22
CA HIS A 345 17.80 -10.24 6.65
C HIS A 345 16.76 -11.21 7.18
N LYS A 346 17.21 -12.14 8.03
CA LYS A 346 16.36 -13.10 8.74
C LYS A 346 16.50 -12.77 10.21
N ILE A 347 15.42 -12.30 10.81
CA ILE A 347 15.41 -11.78 12.16
C ILE A 347 14.49 -12.67 12.98
N GLU A 348 15.06 -13.31 13.99
CA GLU A 348 14.30 -14.09 14.95
C GLU A 348 13.68 -13.17 16.00
N VAL A 349 12.36 -13.31 16.15
CA VAL A 349 11.58 -12.63 17.18
C VAL A 349 11.22 -13.67 18.24
N GLY A 350 12.17 -13.88 19.15
CA GLY A 350 12.07 -14.85 20.23
C GLY A 350 11.10 -14.42 21.33
N ASP A 351 10.91 -15.33 22.29
CA ASP A 351 10.14 -15.05 23.50
C ASP A 351 10.88 -14.00 24.35
N PRO A 352 10.19 -13.03 24.98
CA PRO A 352 10.83 -12.09 25.90
C PRO A 352 11.52 -12.80 27.07
N THR A 353 12.56 -12.17 27.61
CA THR A 353 13.12 -12.57 28.91
C THR A 353 12.10 -12.35 30.01
N TRP A 354 12.27 -12.95 31.19
CA TRP A 354 11.36 -12.72 32.32
C TRP A 354 11.27 -11.25 32.73
N ASP A 355 12.39 -10.52 32.68
CA ASP A 355 12.40 -9.07 32.93
C ASP A 355 11.65 -8.30 31.83
N GLY A 356 11.82 -8.71 30.57
CA GLY A 356 11.07 -8.16 29.45
C GLY A 356 9.56 -8.43 29.61
N TYR A 357 9.18 -9.67 29.93
CA TYR A 357 7.80 -10.08 30.16
C TYR A 357 7.17 -9.31 31.31
N ARG A 358 7.89 -9.08 32.41
CA ARG A 358 7.46 -8.25 33.52
C ARG A 358 7.14 -6.82 33.07
N GLU A 359 8.02 -6.20 32.28
CA GLU A 359 7.79 -4.85 31.78
C GLU A 359 6.61 -4.80 30.79
N ILE A 360 6.44 -5.82 29.94
CA ILE A 360 5.27 -5.94 29.06
C ILE A 360 3.99 -5.96 29.91
N PHE A 361 3.93 -6.89 30.88
CA PHE A 361 2.77 -7.06 31.74
C PHE A 361 2.42 -5.78 32.49
N LYS A 362 3.43 -5.09 33.03
CA LYS A 362 3.27 -3.81 33.73
C LYS A 362 2.67 -2.72 32.84
N ARG A 363 3.16 -2.58 31.60
CA ARG A 363 2.62 -1.60 30.65
C ARG A 363 1.18 -1.91 30.27
N VAL A 364 0.86 -3.19 30.07
CA VAL A 364 -0.51 -3.61 29.72
C VAL A 364 -1.47 -3.41 30.90
N CYS A 365 -1.06 -3.70 32.15
CA CYS A 365 -1.85 -3.34 33.35
C CYS A 365 -2.18 -1.85 33.37
N GLY A 366 -1.17 -0.98 33.18
CA GLY A 366 -1.37 0.46 33.15
C GLY A 366 -2.32 0.92 32.04
N GLY A 367 -2.20 0.34 30.84
CA GLY A 367 -3.08 0.64 29.71
C GLY A 367 -4.53 0.17 29.90
N LYS A 368 -4.75 -0.88 30.68
CA LYS A 368 -6.08 -1.43 31.01
C LYS A 368 -6.65 -0.90 32.33
N GLY A 369 -5.91 -0.04 33.05
CA GLY A 369 -6.34 0.51 34.34
C GLY A 369 -6.34 -0.51 35.49
N ILE A 370 -5.58 -1.60 35.38
CA ILE A 370 -5.43 -2.61 36.44
C ILE A 370 -4.24 -2.23 37.33
N GLU A 371 -4.45 -2.25 38.65
CA GLU A 371 -3.39 -1.91 39.61
C GLU A 371 -2.23 -2.94 39.53
N TRP A 372 -1.01 -2.43 39.37
CA TRP A 372 0.19 -3.26 39.28
C TRP A 372 0.59 -3.84 40.63
N ASN A 373 0.90 -5.14 40.66
CA ASN A 373 1.41 -5.82 41.84
C ASN A 373 2.50 -6.83 41.48
N ASP A 374 3.72 -6.58 41.93
CA ASP A 374 4.89 -7.44 41.69
C ASP A 374 4.72 -8.86 42.25
N ARG A 375 4.07 -9.01 43.41
CA ARG A 375 3.87 -10.34 44.03
C ARG A 375 2.88 -11.17 43.23
N SER A 376 1.84 -10.53 42.69
CA SER A 376 0.84 -11.22 41.87
C SER A 376 1.43 -11.71 40.55
N LEU A 377 2.30 -10.92 39.90
CA LEU A 377 3.02 -11.41 38.72
C LEU A 377 3.97 -12.55 39.08
N ALA A 378 4.71 -12.44 40.19
CA ALA A 378 5.60 -13.52 40.63
C ALA A 378 4.83 -14.83 40.87
N TYR A 379 3.63 -14.74 41.45
CA TYR A 379 2.71 -15.87 41.60
C TYR A 379 2.31 -16.45 40.24
N LEU A 380 1.82 -15.62 39.31
CA LEU A 380 1.45 -16.06 37.95
C LEU A 380 2.61 -16.78 37.26
N ILE A 381 3.82 -16.22 37.30
CA ILE A 381 5.02 -16.81 36.69
C ILE A 381 5.35 -18.16 37.34
N GLN A 382 5.40 -18.22 38.67
CA GLN A 382 5.76 -19.45 39.37
C GLN A 382 4.74 -20.56 39.13
N GLU A 383 3.45 -20.25 39.31
CA GLU A 383 2.37 -21.23 39.28
C GLU A 383 2.02 -21.68 37.85
N HIS A 384 1.84 -20.72 36.94
CA HIS A 384 1.27 -20.99 35.62
C HIS A 384 2.30 -21.06 34.50
N TYR A 385 3.55 -20.64 34.73
CA TYR A 385 4.62 -20.78 33.74
C TYR A 385 5.69 -21.78 34.15
N ILE A 386 6.35 -21.57 35.29
CA ILE A 386 7.52 -22.38 35.68
C ILE A 386 7.10 -23.82 35.99
N LYS A 387 6.08 -24.03 36.81
CA LYS A 387 5.60 -25.39 37.14
C LYS A 387 5.08 -26.15 35.91
N ALA A 388 4.46 -25.44 34.97
CA ALA A 388 3.90 -26.00 33.75
C ALA A 388 4.88 -26.04 32.56
N GLY A 389 6.11 -25.55 32.72
CA GLY A 389 7.13 -25.52 31.65
C GLY A 389 6.78 -24.63 30.46
N ARG A 390 6.03 -23.53 30.66
CA ARG A 390 5.57 -22.63 29.58
C ARG A 390 6.54 -21.47 29.36
N SER A 391 6.81 -21.13 28.10
CA SER A 391 7.57 -19.93 27.74
C SER A 391 6.71 -18.66 27.81
N PRO A 392 7.28 -17.51 28.22
CA PRO A 392 6.56 -16.25 28.26
C PRO A 392 6.43 -15.65 26.86
N ARG A 393 5.28 -15.79 26.18
CA ARG A 393 5.01 -15.06 24.94
C ARG A 393 4.53 -13.65 25.25
N ALA A 394 4.91 -12.67 24.43
CA ALA A 394 4.54 -11.26 24.66
C ALA A 394 3.01 -11.05 24.69
N CYS A 395 2.26 -11.78 23.86
CA CYS A 395 0.79 -11.69 23.81
C CYS A 395 0.11 -12.16 25.10
N HIS A 396 0.72 -13.10 25.85
CA HIS A 396 0.10 -13.66 27.04
C HIS A 396 -0.30 -12.58 28.06
N ALA A 397 0.51 -11.52 28.19
CA ALA A 397 0.20 -10.41 29.08
C ALA A 397 -1.12 -9.71 28.71
N ARG A 398 -1.36 -9.46 27.42
CA ARG A 398 -2.62 -8.88 26.94
C ARG A 398 -3.77 -9.85 27.18
N ASP A 399 -3.61 -11.07 26.70
CA ASP A 399 -4.69 -12.06 26.67
C ASP A 399 -5.13 -12.46 28.08
N LEU A 400 -4.18 -12.70 29.00
CA LEU A 400 -4.49 -13.00 30.40
C LEU A 400 -5.18 -11.83 31.11
N LEU A 401 -4.76 -10.59 30.85
CA LEU A 401 -5.40 -9.42 31.44
C LEU A 401 -6.80 -9.17 30.86
N ASP A 402 -7.02 -9.47 29.58
CA ASP A 402 -8.36 -9.47 28.98
C ASP A 402 -9.26 -10.51 29.65
N GLN A 403 -8.77 -11.74 29.84
CA GLN A 403 -9.50 -12.77 30.58
C GLN A 403 -9.83 -12.33 32.02
N ILE A 404 -8.90 -11.67 32.72
CA ILE A 404 -9.17 -11.12 34.06
C ILE A 404 -10.29 -10.08 34.03
N ILE A 405 -10.32 -9.18 33.04
CA ILE A 405 -11.37 -8.17 32.89
C ILE A 405 -12.72 -8.83 32.62
N ASP A 406 -12.77 -9.78 31.70
CA ASP A 406 -14.00 -10.48 31.32
C ASP A 406 -14.59 -11.24 32.52
N ILE A 407 -13.74 -11.98 33.25
CA ILE A 407 -14.14 -12.72 34.46
C ILE A 407 -14.59 -11.75 35.57
N ALA A 408 -13.85 -10.67 35.82
CA ALA A 408 -14.20 -9.69 36.84
C ALA A 408 -15.53 -8.99 36.51
N GLY A 409 -15.75 -8.63 35.24
CA GLY A 409 -17.01 -8.06 34.75
C GLY A 409 -18.19 -9.01 34.95
N TYR A 410 -18.02 -10.30 34.65
CA TYR A 410 -19.04 -11.32 34.89
C TYR A 410 -19.37 -11.50 36.38
N LEU A 411 -18.35 -11.50 37.25
CA LEU A 411 -18.51 -11.63 38.69
C LEU A 411 -18.95 -10.33 39.38
N ASN A 412 -19.08 -9.23 38.61
CA ASN A 412 -19.40 -7.89 39.10
C ASN A 412 -18.43 -7.41 40.21
N VAL A 413 -17.14 -7.66 40.01
CA VAL A 413 -16.05 -7.20 40.90
C VAL A 413 -15.07 -6.33 40.11
N PRO A 414 -14.30 -5.44 40.77
CA PRO A 414 -13.27 -4.67 40.08
C PRO A 414 -12.15 -5.58 39.51
N PRO A 415 -11.68 -5.36 38.27
CA PRO A 415 -10.53 -6.06 37.73
C PRO A 415 -9.29 -5.85 38.60
N SER A 416 -8.64 -6.93 39.01
CA SER A 416 -7.46 -6.88 39.86
C SER A 416 -6.55 -8.08 39.63
N LEU A 417 -5.26 -7.93 39.97
CA LEU A 417 -4.30 -9.04 39.98
C LEU A 417 -4.43 -9.88 41.26
N SER A 418 -5.66 -10.27 41.62
CA SER A 418 -5.91 -11.19 42.72
C SER A 418 -5.57 -12.62 42.29
N GLN A 419 -5.15 -13.44 43.26
CA GLN A 419 -4.80 -14.84 42.99
C GLN A 419 -5.95 -15.60 42.32
N GLU A 420 -7.17 -15.41 42.81
CA GLU A 420 -8.38 -16.06 42.27
C GLU A 420 -8.65 -15.68 40.80
N LEU A 421 -8.54 -14.40 40.43
CA LEU A 421 -8.76 -13.97 39.05
C LEU A 421 -7.62 -14.43 38.13
N ILE A 422 -6.38 -14.44 38.64
CA ILE A 422 -5.22 -14.96 37.90
C ILE A 422 -5.40 -16.44 37.59
N ASP A 423 -5.77 -17.25 38.57
CA ASP A 423 -5.96 -18.69 38.39
C ASP A 423 -7.07 -18.97 37.38
N ARG A 424 -8.24 -18.33 37.53
CA ARG A 424 -9.36 -18.49 36.58
C ARG A 424 -8.97 -18.08 35.15
N ALA A 425 -8.25 -16.97 34.99
CA ALA A 425 -7.81 -16.49 33.69
C ALA A 425 -6.77 -17.42 33.05
N ALA A 426 -5.81 -17.90 33.84
CA ALA A 426 -4.76 -18.80 33.37
C ALA A 426 -5.33 -20.18 33.00
N ASP A 427 -6.21 -20.74 33.83
CA ASP A 427 -6.88 -22.02 33.55
C ASP A 427 -7.75 -21.96 32.29
N SER A 428 -8.44 -20.82 32.07
CA SER A 428 -9.25 -20.62 30.87
C SER A 428 -8.41 -20.40 29.61
N TYR A 429 -7.23 -19.79 29.73
CA TYR A 429 -6.39 -19.43 28.58
C TYR A 429 -5.43 -20.56 28.19
N PHE A 430 -4.75 -21.17 29.16
CA PHE A 430 -3.78 -22.24 28.94
C PHE A 430 -4.43 -23.62 28.94
N VAL A 431 -5.48 -23.78 28.12
CA VAL A 431 -6.17 -25.07 27.97
C VAL A 431 -5.18 -26.12 27.44
N GLU A 432 -5.00 -27.20 28.19
CA GLU A 432 -4.28 -28.38 27.72
C GLU A 432 -5.24 -29.22 26.86
N PHE A 433 -4.87 -29.42 25.59
CA PHE A 433 -5.57 -30.34 24.68
C PHE A 433 -4.96 -31.73 24.72
#